data_AF-A0A2R5FGK4-F1
#
_entry.id   AF-A0A2R5FGK4-F1
#
_cell.length_a   1.000
_cell.length_b   1.000
_cell.length_c   1.000
_cell.angle_alpha   90.00
_cell.angle_beta   90.00
_cell.angle_gamma   90.00
#
_symmetry.space_group_name_H-M   'P 1'
#
loop_
_entity.id
_entity.type
_entity.pdbx_description
1 polymer ?
#
loop_
_entity_poly.entity_id
_entity_poly.type
_entity_poly.pdbx_seq_one_letter_code
_entity_poly.pdbx_strand_id
1 'polypeptide(L)'
;MVSGFKSPNNSLAKNSKVLSIANATALTEKMESIFSEIKDPRVKRNRVHLLTDILIIAILSVIAGSRGWEDMENYGLSKYEWLEQFLKLPEGIPCADTFRRVFERIIF
;
A
#
# COMPACT_ATOMS: atom_id res chain seq x y z
N MET A 1 39.80 -8.24 34.43
CA MET A 1 39.12 -6.97 34.76
C MET A 1 39.14 -6.14 33.48
N VAL A 2 38.08 -6.04 32.67
CA VAL A 2 36.78 -5.45 33.01
C VAL A 2 35.62 -6.34 32.54
N SER A 3 34.63 -6.44 33.41
CA SER A 3 33.32 -7.01 33.20
C SER A 3 32.35 -5.90 32.79
N GLY A 4 31.52 -6.15 31.77
CA GLY A 4 30.21 -5.50 31.63
C GLY A 4 30.09 -4.39 30.59
N PHE A 5 29.61 -4.77 29.40
CA PHE A 5 28.59 -3.99 28.70
C PHE A 5 27.47 -4.95 28.31
N LYS A 6 26.51 -5.09 29.21
CA LYS A 6 25.25 -5.79 28.92
C LYS A 6 24.44 -4.83 28.04
N SER A 7 24.36 -5.11 26.74
CA SER A 7 23.42 -4.38 25.87
C SER A 7 22.02 -4.50 26.47
N PRO A 8 21.28 -3.39 26.61
CA PRO A 8 19.93 -3.46 27.13
C PRO A 8 19.10 -4.27 26.14
N ASN A 9 18.50 -5.35 26.64
CA ASN A 9 17.38 -6.02 26.02
C ASN A 9 16.28 -4.97 25.81
N ASN A 10 16.25 -4.33 24.65
CA ASN A 10 15.10 -3.55 24.25
C ASN A 10 14.12 -4.51 23.58
N SER A 11 13.49 -5.32 24.42
CA SER A 11 12.17 -5.86 24.12
C SER A 11 11.22 -4.69 23.95
N LEU A 12 11.17 -4.14 22.73
CA LEU A 12 10.07 -3.30 22.28
C LEU A 12 8.89 -4.21 21.98
N ALA A 13 8.38 -4.84 23.03
CA ALA A 13 6.97 -5.14 23.12
C ALA A 13 6.25 -3.79 23.18
N LYS A 14 5.93 -3.25 22.01
CA LYS A 14 4.93 -2.19 21.86
C LYS A 14 3.92 -2.61 20.80
N ASN A 15 3.10 -3.56 21.22
CA ASN A 15 1.66 -3.52 21.01
C ASN A 15 1.18 -3.29 19.56
N SER A 16 1.55 -4.18 18.63
CA SER A 16 0.93 -4.27 17.30
C SER A 16 -0.38 -5.06 17.30
N LYS A 17 -0.82 -5.54 18.47
CA LYS A 17 -2.13 -6.17 18.63
C LYS A 17 -3.21 -5.11 18.46
N VAL A 18 -3.90 -5.19 17.32
CA VAL A 18 -5.22 -4.62 17.06
C VAL A 18 -5.20 -3.12 16.69
N LEU A 19 -4.71 -2.83 15.49
CA LEU A 19 -5.50 -1.93 14.63
C LEU A 19 -6.85 -2.63 14.47
N SER A 20 -7.93 -2.04 15.01
CA SER A 20 -9.29 -2.59 14.95
C SER A 20 -9.60 -3.09 13.53
N ILE A 21 -9.60 -4.42 13.32
CA ILE A 21 -9.81 -5.06 12.01
C ILE A 21 -11.19 -4.68 11.44
N ALA A 22 -12.14 -4.36 12.33
CA ALA A 22 -13.45 -3.84 11.98
C ALA A 22 -13.40 -2.49 11.23
N ASN A 23 -12.41 -1.64 11.52
CA ASN A 23 -12.26 -0.35 10.86
C ASN A 23 -11.54 -0.47 9.52
N ALA A 24 -10.57 -1.39 9.40
CA ALA A 24 -9.84 -1.62 8.16
C ALA A 24 -10.74 -2.23 7.08
N THR A 25 -11.56 -3.21 7.45
CA THR A 25 -12.57 -3.81 6.54
C THR A 25 -13.62 -2.80 6.09
N ALA A 26 -14.17 -2.02 7.03
CA ALA A 26 -15.11 -0.95 6.70
C ALA A 26 -14.49 0.14 5.79
N LEU A 27 -13.19 0.43 5.95
CA LEU A 27 -12.46 1.34 5.07
C LEU A 27 -12.34 0.75 3.65
N THR A 28 -11.94 -0.52 3.53
CA THR A 28 -11.80 -1.20 2.24
C THR A 28 -13.13 -1.27 1.51
N GLU A 29 -14.23 -1.62 2.18
CA GLU A 29 -15.58 -1.62 1.58
C GLU A 29 -16.01 -0.24 1.10
N LYS A 30 -15.72 0.80 1.88
CA LYS A 30 -16.05 2.18 1.52
C LYS A 30 -15.20 2.67 0.35
N MET A 31 -13.93 2.26 0.28
CA MET A 31 -13.05 2.56 -0.84
C MET A 31 -13.47 1.80 -2.10
N GLU A 32 -13.84 0.52 -2.00
CA GLU A 32 -14.41 -0.24 -3.12
C GLU A 32 -15.68 0.43 -3.65
N SER A 33 -16.53 0.95 -2.76
CA SER A 33 -17.71 1.74 -3.14
C SER A 33 -17.34 3.04 -3.87
N ILE A 34 -16.40 3.83 -3.35
CA ILE A 34 -15.94 5.08 -3.98
C ILE A 34 -15.33 4.82 -5.36
N PHE A 35 -14.51 3.78 -5.49
CA PHE A 35 -13.83 3.45 -6.75
C PHE A 35 -14.69 2.58 -7.69
N SER A 36 -15.89 2.16 -7.27
CA SER A 36 -16.79 1.34 -8.09
C SER A 36 -17.23 2.03 -9.38
N GLU A 37 -17.30 3.37 -9.37
CA GLU A 37 -17.64 4.18 -10.53
C GLU A 37 -16.48 4.27 -11.53
N ILE A 38 -15.23 3.99 -11.11
CA ILE A 38 -14.06 3.99 -11.97
C ILE A 38 -13.96 2.64 -12.68
N LYS A 39 -14.42 2.62 -13.94
CA LYS A 39 -14.24 1.46 -14.80
C LYS A 39 -12.75 1.25 -15.10
N ASP A 40 -12.23 0.06 -14.78
CA ASP A 40 -10.82 -0.27 -15.04
C ASP A 40 -10.49 -0.14 -16.54
N PRO A 41 -9.71 0.89 -16.95
CA PRO A 41 -9.45 1.17 -18.35
C PRO A 41 -8.31 0.31 -18.90
N ARG A 42 -7.68 -0.53 -18.08
CA ARG A 42 -6.60 -1.43 -18.49
C ARG A 42 -7.14 -2.59 -19.31
N VAL A 43 -6.34 -3.05 -20.27
CA VAL A 43 -6.60 -4.29 -21.03
C VAL A 43 -6.57 -5.50 -20.10
N LYS A 44 -7.53 -6.43 -20.23
CA LYS A 44 -7.68 -7.62 -19.36
C LYS A 44 -6.37 -8.38 -19.10
N ARG A 45 -5.50 -8.55 -20.11
CA ARG A 45 -4.22 -9.27 -19.97
C ARG A 45 -3.22 -8.62 -19.00
N ASN A 46 -3.38 -7.33 -18.70
CA ASN A 46 -2.45 -6.54 -17.88
C ASN A 46 -3.04 -6.23 -16.49
N ARG A 47 -4.05 -6.97 -16.05
CA ARG A 47 -4.73 -6.78 -14.74
C ARG A 47 -4.21 -7.78 -13.71
N VAL A 48 -2.90 -7.76 -13.49
CA VAL A 48 -2.24 -8.56 -12.43
C VAL A 48 -2.49 -7.96 -11.05
N HIS A 49 -2.46 -6.63 -10.93
CA HIS A 49 -2.81 -5.93 -9.69
C HIS A 49 -4.25 -5.43 -9.73
N LEU A 50 -4.94 -5.49 -8.58
CA LEU A 50 -6.26 -4.90 -8.41
C LEU A 50 -6.21 -3.39 -8.60
N LEU A 51 -7.20 -2.83 -9.30
CA LEU A 51 -7.25 -1.38 -9.54
C LEU A 51 -7.34 -0.62 -8.23
N THR A 52 -8.19 -1.09 -7.31
CA THR A 52 -8.37 -0.51 -5.98
C THR A 52 -7.06 -0.43 -5.22
N ASP A 53 -6.26 -1.50 -5.19
CA ASP A 53 -4.96 -1.53 -4.52
C ASP A 53 -4.00 -0.48 -5.10
N ILE A 54 -3.92 -0.38 -6.43
CA ILE A 54 -3.10 0.62 -7.11
C ILE A 54 -3.51 2.04 -6.70
N LEU A 55 -4.81 2.34 -6.72
CA LEU A 55 -5.32 3.68 -6.41
C LEU A 55 -5.06 4.04 -4.95
N ILE A 56 -5.26 3.11 -4.02
CA ILE A 56 -5.02 3.35 -2.59
C ILE A 56 -3.54 3.61 -2.34
N ILE A 57 -2.63 2.79 -2.88
CA ILE A 57 -1.19 2.99 -2.72
C ILE A 57 -0.77 4.36 -3.27
N ALA A 58 -1.27 4.73 -4.44
CA ALA A 58 -0.97 6.02 -5.05
C ALA A 58 -1.43 7.19 -4.16
N ILE A 59 -2.66 7.16 -3.65
CA ILE A 59 -3.18 8.22 -2.76
C ILE A 59 -2.34 8.31 -1.47
N LEU A 60 -2.05 7.18 -0.83
CA LEU A 60 -1.25 7.14 0.40
C LEU A 60 0.17 7.65 0.17
N SER A 61 0.79 7.27 -0.95
CA SER A 61 2.12 7.73 -1.32
C SER A 61 2.17 9.25 -1.55
N VAL A 62 1.16 9.83 -2.20
CA VAL A 62 1.06 11.28 -2.46
C VAL A 62 0.88 12.05 -1.16
N ILE A 63 0.02 11.55 -0.25
CA ILE A 63 -0.15 12.12 1.09
C ILE A 63 1.17 12.07 1.87
N ALA A 64 1.95 11.00 1.70
CA ALA A 64 3.28 10.85 2.29
C ALA A 64 4.36 11.73 1.62
N GLY A 65 4.02 12.49 0.58
CA GLY A 65 4.93 13.44 -0.08
C GLY A 65 5.63 12.90 -1.34
N SER A 66 5.15 11.80 -1.91
CA SER A 66 5.68 11.26 -3.18
C SER A 66 5.43 12.23 -4.34
N ARG A 67 6.43 12.41 -5.21
CA ARG A 67 6.38 13.35 -6.34
C ARG A 67 6.38 12.65 -7.70
N GLY A 68 6.78 11.39 -7.76
CA GLY A 68 6.82 10.60 -8.98
C GLY A 68 6.33 9.16 -8.80
N TRP A 69 6.30 8.43 -9.91
CA TRP A 69 5.86 7.03 -9.94
C TRP A 69 6.82 6.09 -9.21
N GLU A 70 8.12 6.36 -9.29
CA GLU A 70 9.17 5.62 -8.58
C GLU A 70 9.05 5.80 -7.06
N ASP A 71 8.63 6.99 -6.62
CA ASP A 71 8.35 7.25 -5.20
C ASP A 71 7.15 6.41 -4.71
N MET A 72 6.12 6.24 -5.55
CA MET A 72 4.96 5.40 -5.20
C MET A 72 5.34 3.93 -5.06
N GLU A 73 6.17 3.42 -5.97
CA GLU A 73 6.72 2.07 -5.90
C GLU A 73 7.57 1.90 -4.64
N ASN A 74 8.51 2.83 -4.38
CA ASN A 74 9.34 2.81 -3.17
C ASN A 74 8.50 2.90 -1.89
N TYR A 75 7.45 3.72 -1.88
CA TYR A 75 6.52 3.80 -0.77
C TYR A 75 5.84 2.45 -0.53
N GLY A 76 5.30 1.83 -1.59
CA GLY A 76 4.66 0.53 -1.52
C GLY A 76 5.59 -0.56 -0.99
N LEU A 77 6.83 -0.61 -1.50
CA LEU A 77 7.85 -1.56 -1.05
C LEU A 77 8.25 -1.33 0.41
N SER A 78 8.45 -0.08 0.81
CA SER A 78 8.84 0.26 2.19
C SER A 78 7.74 0.03 3.23
N LYS A 79 6.48 0.00 2.81
CA LYS A 79 5.29 -0.16 3.66
C LYS A 79 4.53 -1.44 3.39
N TYR A 80 5.13 -2.40 2.69
CA TYR A 80 4.48 -3.64 2.26
C TYR A 80 3.74 -4.35 3.40
N GLU A 81 4.44 -4.64 4.51
CA GLU A 81 3.87 -5.36 5.67
C GLU A 81 2.70 -4.62 6.33
N TRP A 82 2.64 -3.30 6.18
CA TRP A 82 1.54 -2.49 6.70
C TRP A 82 0.36 -2.44 5.71
N LEU A 83 0.66 -2.35 4.42
CA LEU A 83 -0.33 -2.33 3.34
C LEU A 83 -1.08 -3.67 3.23
N GLU A 84 -0.40 -4.80 3.38
CA GLU A 84 -1.01 -6.14 3.32
C GLU A 84 -2.01 -6.41 4.45
N GLN A 85 -2.05 -5.57 5.50
CA GLN A 85 -3.04 -5.69 6.58
C GLN A 85 -4.46 -5.32 6.13
N PHE A 86 -4.60 -4.55 5.04
CA PHE A 86 -5.90 -4.05 4.57
C PHE A 86 -6.07 -4.07 3.04
N LEU A 87 -4.99 -4.25 2.27
CA LEU A 87 -5.01 -4.48 0.83
C LEU A 87 -4.81 -5.96 0.50
N LYS A 88 -5.35 -6.42 -0.62
CA LYS A 88 -5.24 -7.84 -1.04
C LYS A 88 -3.87 -8.15 -1.68
N LEU A 89 -3.31 -7.23 -2.47
CA LEU A 89 -1.99 -7.31 -3.09
C LEU A 89 -1.67 -8.68 -3.71
N PRO A 90 -2.51 -9.22 -4.62
CA PRO A 90 -2.36 -10.60 -5.12
C PRO A 90 -1.00 -10.88 -5.78
N GLU A 91 -0.43 -9.87 -6.43
CA GLU A 91 0.86 -9.94 -7.12
C GLU A 91 1.88 -8.95 -6.50
N GLY A 92 1.65 -8.54 -5.25
CA GLY A 92 2.50 -7.57 -4.55
C GLY A 92 2.35 -6.13 -5.02
N ILE A 93 3.41 -5.34 -4.84
CA ILE A 93 3.43 -3.89 -5.12
C ILE A 93 3.57 -3.65 -6.63
N PRO A 94 2.71 -2.82 -7.23
CA PRO A 94 2.86 -2.40 -8.62
C PRO A 94 4.16 -1.63 -8.83
N CYS A 95 4.82 -1.84 -9.96
CA CYS A 95 5.98 -1.03 -10.34
C CYS A 95 5.56 0.38 -10.82
N ALA A 96 6.53 1.30 -10.89
CA ALA A 96 6.33 2.67 -11.37
C ALA A 96 5.61 2.75 -12.74
N ASP A 97 5.95 1.88 -13.70
CA ASP A 97 5.30 1.83 -15.01
C ASP A 97 3.81 1.43 -14.92
N THR A 98 3.47 0.57 -13.97
CA THR A 98 2.07 0.17 -13.73
C THR A 98 1.25 1.34 -13.24
N PHE A 99 1.77 2.13 -12.29
CA PHE A 99 1.10 3.36 -11.84
C PHE A 99 0.89 4.33 -13.01
N ARG A 100 1.96 4.65 -13.74
CA ARG A 100 1.91 5.52 -14.93
C ARG A 100 0.79 5.09 -15.89
N ARG A 101 0.80 3.83 -16.32
CA ARG A 101 -0.14 3.30 -17.32
C ARG A 101 -1.59 3.29 -16.88
N VAL A 102 -1.83 3.12 -15.57
CA VAL A 102 -3.17 3.20 -14.98
C VAL A 102 -3.65 4.64 -15.03
N PHE A 103 -2.88 5.58 -14.48
CA PHE A 103 -3.29 6.98 -14.39
C PHE A 103 -3.39 7.66 -15.77
N GLU A 104 -2.50 7.35 -16.71
CA GLU A 104 -2.59 7.83 -18.11
C GLU A 104 -3.90 7.44 -18.79
N ARG A 105 -4.54 6.33 -18.36
CA ARG A 105 -5.80 5.84 -18.93
C ARG A 105 -7.05 6.25 -18.16
N ILE A 106 -6.89 6.83 -16.98
CA ILE A 106 -8.00 7.33 -16.15
C ILE A 106 -8.19 8.84 -16.38
N ILE A 107 -7.10 9.57 -16.58
CA ILE A 107 -7.09 11.04 -16.68
C ILE A 107 -7.28 11.55 -18.13
N PHE A 108 -7.27 10.66 -19.13
CA PHE A 108 -7.54 10.95 -20.54
C PHE A 108 -8.52 9.94 -21.12
#